data_AF-A0A7W1TFR2-F1
#
_entry.id   AF-A0A7W1TFR2-F1
#
_cell.length_a   1.000
_cell.length_b   1.000
_cell.length_c   1.000
_cell.angle_alpha   90.00
_cell.angle_beta   90.00
_cell.angle_gamma   90.00
#
_symmetry.space_group_name_H-M   'P 1'
#
loop_
_entity.id
_entity.type
_entity.pdbx_description
1 polymer ?
#
loop_
_entity_poly.entity_id
_entity_poly.type
_entity_poly.pdbx_seq_one_letter_code
_entity_poly.pdbx_strand_id
1 'polypeptide(L)'
;MSKERETTPASAARPTSADVARRAGVSVPAVSQALSWPEKPGTLSAATRERILRVVAELGYQRSRRAQLFAQGMTRSIALLYEGPAPSDDLITIAIVAAAAAALAEHDYQLVASPFLAAEPRWETFRRDPGVDGALLVHSGTPRLRTLLTGLGLAAVEVGGADGLPARVAADA
;
A
#
# COMPACT_ATOMS: atom_id res chain seq x y z
N MET A 1 -7.45 44.58 -16.50
CA MET A 1 -7.77 43.21 -16.97
C MET A 1 -7.52 42.25 -15.80
N SER A 2 -8.51 42.14 -14.91
CA SER A 2 -8.47 41.26 -13.75
C SER A 2 -8.95 39.88 -14.18
N LYS A 3 -8.11 38.86 -14.05
CA LYS A 3 -8.48 37.49 -14.38
C LYS A 3 -9.24 36.92 -13.16
N GLU A 4 -10.56 36.86 -13.28
CA GLU A 4 -11.44 36.10 -12.40
C GLU A 4 -10.92 34.67 -12.29
N ARG A 5 -10.66 34.23 -11.07
CA ARG A 5 -10.44 32.81 -10.78
C ARG A 5 -11.81 32.16 -10.68
N GLU A 6 -12.25 31.53 -11.78
CA GLU A 6 -13.35 30.57 -11.75
C GLU A 6 -12.99 29.46 -10.76
N THR A 7 -13.73 29.38 -9.67
CA THR A 7 -13.67 28.25 -8.75
C THR A 7 -14.60 27.17 -9.29
N THR A 8 -14.01 26.12 -9.85
CA THR A 8 -14.74 24.90 -10.24
C THR A 8 -15.48 24.35 -9.01
N PRO A 9 -16.79 24.02 -9.11
CA PRO A 9 -17.55 23.53 -7.96
C PRO A 9 -16.96 22.19 -7.49
N ALA A 10 -16.67 22.10 -6.19
CA ALA A 10 -16.20 20.89 -5.55
C ALA A 10 -17.24 19.77 -5.73
N SER A 11 -16.84 18.70 -6.43
CA SER A 11 -17.56 17.43 -6.53
C SER A 11 -18.17 17.04 -5.18
N ALA A 12 -19.45 16.70 -5.15
CA ALA A 12 -20.16 16.21 -3.96
C ALA A 12 -19.27 15.26 -3.16
N ALA A 13 -18.78 15.72 -2.02
CA ALA A 13 -17.72 15.04 -1.29
C ALA A 13 -18.25 13.72 -0.74
N ARG A 14 -17.54 12.62 -1.01
CA ARG A 14 -17.83 11.32 -0.40
C ARG A 14 -17.88 11.50 1.14
N PRO A 15 -18.88 10.93 1.83
CA PRO A 15 -18.96 10.98 3.28
C PRO A 15 -17.66 10.47 3.90
N THR A 16 -17.22 11.11 4.98
CA THR A 16 -16.02 10.74 5.73
C THR A 16 -16.37 10.17 7.11
N SER A 17 -15.40 9.55 7.78
CA SER A 17 -15.57 9.13 9.18
C SER A 17 -15.84 10.31 10.12
N ALA A 18 -15.40 11.52 9.76
CA ALA A 18 -15.69 12.74 10.49
C ALA A 18 -17.16 13.16 10.34
N ASP A 19 -17.75 12.98 9.15
CA ASP A 19 -19.17 13.24 8.93
C ASP A 19 -20.05 12.27 9.71
N VAL A 20 -19.67 10.98 9.73
CA VAL A 20 -20.32 9.96 10.57
C VAL A 20 -20.19 10.32 12.05
N ALA A 21 -19.00 10.68 12.53
CA ALA A 21 -18.76 11.05 13.91
C ALA A 21 -19.61 12.25 14.36
N ARG A 22 -19.65 13.30 13.52
CA ARG A 22 -20.46 14.50 13.75
C ARG A 22 -21.96 14.18 13.81
N ARG A 23 -22.47 13.39 12.86
CA ARG A 23 -23.90 13.06 12.80
C ARG A 23 -24.33 12.06 13.87
N ALA A 24 -23.44 11.14 14.24
CA ALA A 24 -23.69 10.20 15.33
C ALA A 24 -23.45 10.82 16.72
N GLY A 25 -22.77 11.98 16.83
CA GLY A 25 -22.45 12.59 18.13
C GLY A 25 -21.41 11.79 18.93
N VAL A 26 -20.35 11.34 18.26
CA VAL A 26 -19.26 10.55 18.85
C VAL A 26 -17.90 11.03 18.33
N SER A 27 -16.80 10.49 18.87
CA SER A 27 -15.46 10.77 18.36
C SER A 27 -15.14 9.93 17.10
N VAL A 28 -14.22 10.42 16.25
CA VAL A 28 -13.75 9.67 15.07
C VAL A 28 -13.14 8.31 15.45
N PRO A 29 -12.36 8.17 16.54
CA PRO A 29 -11.91 6.86 17.03
C PRO A 29 -13.05 5.91 17.39
N ALA A 30 -14.16 6.40 17.95
CA ALA A 30 -15.34 5.57 18.25
C ALA A 30 -15.98 5.01 16.97
N VAL A 31 -16.06 5.81 15.90
CA VAL A 31 -16.51 5.33 14.57
C VAL A 31 -15.57 4.26 14.03
N SER A 32 -14.26 4.51 14.13
CA SER A 32 -13.21 3.56 13.72
C SER A 32 -13.35 2.22 14.45
N GLN A 33 -13.55 2.27 15.76
CA GLN A 33 -13.70 1.07 16.59
C GLN A 33 -14.99 0.31 16.29
N ALA A 34 -16.12 1.01 16.15
CA ALA A 34 -17.40 0.40 15.77
C ALA A 34 -17.28 -0.36 14.44
N LEU A 35 -16.50 0.14 13.48
CA LEU A 35 -16.34 -0.46 12.17
C LEU A 35 -15.22 -1.52 12.09
N SER A 36 -14.22 -1.52 12.98
CA SER A 36 -13.07 -2.46 12.94
C SER A 36 -13.30 -3.73 13.74
N TRP A 37 -14.06 -3.66 14.82
CA TRP A 37 -14.26 -4.80 15.72
C TRP A 37 -15.75 -5.05 15.95
N PRO A 38 -16.41 -5.83 15.07
CA PRO A 38 -17.81 -6.20 15.20
C PRO A 38 -18.17 -6.84 16.54
N GLU A 39 -17.27 -7.67 17.05
CA GLU A 39 -17.60 -8.62 18.12
C GLU A 39 -16.84 -8.38 19.43
N LYS A 40 -15.95 -7.38 19.54
CA LYS A 40 -15.26 -7.11 20.82
C LYS A 40 -16.16 -6.36 21.80
N PRO A 41 -16.65 -7.00 22.88
CA PRO A 41 -17.43 -6.34 23.90
C PRO A 41 -16.44 -5.63 24.83
N GLY A 42 -16.56 -4.31 25.02
CA GLY A 42 -15.81 -3.65 26.09
C GLY A 42 -15.58 -2.15 25.98
N THR A 43 -15.54 -1.56 24.78
CA THR A 43 -15.19 -0.13 24.66
C THR A 43 -16.33 0.77 24.17
N LEU A 44 -17.34 0.19 23.51
CA LEU A 44 -18.52 0.92 23.04
C LEU A 44 -19.78 0.22 23.52
N SER A 45 -20.72 0.99 24.08
CA SER A 45 -22.05 0.46 24.40
C SER A 45 -22.78 0.04 23.12
N ALA A 46 -23.62 -1.00 23.22
CA ALA A 46 -24.43 -1.48 22.10
C ALA A 46 -25.26 -0.33 21.46
N ALA A 47 -25.86 0.53 22.28
CA ALA A 47 -26.61 1.69 21.82
C ALA A 47 -25.77 2.71 21.03
N THR A 48 -24.51 2.94 21.42
CA THR A 48 -23.60 3.83 20.68
C THR A 48 -23.19 3.22 19.35
N ARG A 49 -22.91 1.92 19.35
CA ARG A 49 -22.55 1.16 18.16
C ARG A 49 -23.67 1.15 17.13
N GLU A 50 -24.89 0.86 17.55
CA GLU A 50 -26.07 0.82 16.68
C GLU A 50 -26.36 2.19 16.06
N ARG A 51 -26.24 3.27 16.84
CA ARG A 51 -26.32 4.65 16.34
C ARG A 51 -25.26 4.95 15.27
N ILE A 52 -24.02 4.52 15.47
CA ILE A 52 -22.96 4.68 14.47
C ILE A 52 -23.30 3.91 13.19
N LEU A 53 -23.66 2.63 13.29
CA LEU A 53 -23.96 1.78 12.12
C LEU A 53 -25.15 2.29 11.31
N ARG A 54 -26.18 2.81 11.99
CA ARG A 54 -27.31 3.47 11.34
C ARG A 54 -26.89 4.72 10.56
N VAL A 55 -26.10 5.60 11.16
CA VAL A 55 -25.59 6.80 10.48
C VAL A 55 -24.69 6.45 9.30
N VAL A 56 -23.87 5.40 9.42
CA VAL A 56 -23.05 4.87 8.33
C VAL A 56 -23.92 4.43 7.15
N ALA A 57 -25.00 3.69 7.41
CA ALA A 57 -25.95 3.26 6.39
C ALA A 57 -26.71 4.45 5.76
N GLU A 58 -27.19 5.39 6.57
CA GLU A 58 -27.89 6.62 6.11
C GLU A 58 -27.01 7.47 5.18
N LEU A 59 -25.73 7.62 5.52
CA LEU A 59 -24.79 8.41 4.73
C LEU A 59 -24.22 7.63 3.53
N GLY A 60 -24.46 6.32 3.44
CA GLY A 60 -23.75 5.47 2.47
C GLY A 60 -22.23 5.48 2.68
N TYR A 61 -21.78 5.73 3.92
CA TYR A 61 -20.36 5.76 4.24
C TYR A 61 -19.77 4.36 4.12
N GLN A 62 -18.76 4.21 3.29
CA GLN A 62 -17.91 3.02 3.28
C GLN A 62 -16.53 3.42 3.73
N ARG A 63 -15.98 2.63 4.67
CA ARG A 63 -14.64 2.86 5.15
C ARG A 63 -13.67 2.65 3.99
N SER A 64 -12.75 3.60 3.79
CA SER A 64 -11.73 3.46 2.76
C SER A 64 -10.93 2.20 2.99
N ARG A 65 -10.85 1.33 1.97
CA ARG A 65 -10.03 0.12 2.01
C ARG A 65 -8.58 0.44 2.37
N ARG A 66 -8.04 1.56 1.86
CA ARG A 66 -6.71 2.08 2.23
C ARG A 66 -6.57 2.35 3.72
N ALA A 67 -7.59 2.89 4.38
CA ALA A 67 -7.56 3.14 5.82
C ALA A 67 -7.67 1.86 6.65
N GLN A 68 -8.38 0.83 6.14
CA GLN A 68 -8.42 -0.49 6.77
C GLN A 68 -7.04 -1.18 6.70
N LEU A 69 -6.39 -1.10 5.54
CA LEU A 69 -5.08 -1.70 5.30
C LEU A 69 -3.98 -1.00 6.10
N PHE A 70 -4.00 0.33 6.16
CA PHE A 70 -3.09 1.08 7.01
C PHE A 70 -3.19 0.67 8.49
N ALA A 71 -4.41 0.46 8.99
CA ALA A 71 -4.62 -0.06 10.35
C ALA A 71 -4.13 -1.51 10.54
N GLN A 72 -3.96 -2.27 9.45
CA GLN A 72 -3.39 -3.61 9.43
C GLN A 72 -1.87 -3.60 9.15
N GLY A 73 -1.24 -2.43 9.03
CA GLY A 73 0.17 -2.29 8.67
C GLY A 73 0.48 -2.64 7.21
N MET A 74 -0.54 -2.76 6.35
CA MET A 74 -0.40 -3.10 4.94
C MET A 74 -0.46 -1.85 4.06
N THR A 75 0.43 -1.79 3.08
CA THR A 75 0.55 -0.70 2.10
C THR A 75 -0.05 -1.05 0.74
N ARG A 76 -0.28 -2.34 0.47
CA ARG A 76 -0.59 -2.91 -0.85
C ARG A 76 0.35 -2.43 -1.96
N SER A 77 1.60 -2.21 -1.59
CA SER A 77 2.63 -1.82 -2.53
C SER A 77 3.70 -2.90 -2.54
N ILE A 78 4.11 -3.32 -3.74
CA ILE A 78 5.28 -4.17 -3.94
C ILE A 78 6.35 -3.30 -4.60
N ALA A 79 7.56 -3.29 -4.04
CA ALA A 79 8.67 -2.57 -4.65
C ALA A 79 9.21 -3.35 -5.85
N LEU A 80 9.38 -2.70 -6.99
CA LEU A 80 10.24 -3.18 -8.06
C LEU A 80 11.65 -2.65 -7.80
N LEU A 81 12.60 -3.56 -7.57
CA LEU A 81 14.01 -3.26 -7.31
C LEU A 81 14.85 -3.66 -8.53
N TYR A 82 15.73 -2.75 -8.94
CA TYR A 82 16.64 -2.90 -10.08
C TYR A 82 17.88 -2.06 -9.87
N GLU A 83 19.03 -2.51 -10.36
CA GLU A 83 20.27 -1.72 -10.38
C GLU A 83 20.29 -0.80 -11.62
N GLY A 84 20.66 0.47 -11.42
CA GLY A 84 20.84 1.42 -12.51
C GLY A 84 19.56 2.20 -12.90
N PRO A 85 19.46 2.71 -14.14
CA PRO A 85 18.25 3.39 -14.61
C PRO A 85 17.07 2.42 -14.70
N ALA A 86 15.86 2.97 -14.75
CA ALA A 86 14.66 2.14 -14.94
C ALA A 86 14.85 1.24 -16.17
N PRO A 87 14.46 -0.04 -16.11
CA PRO A 87 14.66 -0.95 -17.22
C PRO A 87 13.74 -0.54 -18.38
N SER A 88 14.30 0.26 -19.29
CA SER A 88 13.59 0.85 -20.43
C SER A 88 13.95 0.22 -21.77
N ASP A 89 15.05 -0.52 -21.83
CA ASP A 89 15.67 -0.90 -23.10
C ASP A 89 15.67 -2.43 -23.31
N ASP A 90 15.41 -3.21 -22.25
CA ASP A 90 15.29 -4.67 -22.33
C ASP A 90 13.83 -5.12 -22.43
N LEU A 91 13.44 -5.64 -23.61
CA LEU A 91 12.08 -6.10 -23.89
C LEU A 91 11.61 -7.21 -22.95
N ILE A 92 12.52 -8.08 -22.49
CA ILE A 92 12.18 -9.17 -21.57
C ILE A 92 11.80 -8.58 -20.20
N THR A 93 12.62 -7.68 -19.66
CA THR A 93 12.33 -7.00 -18.40
C THR A 93 11.05 -6.18 -18.47
N ILE A 94 10.80 -5.48 -19.58
CA ILE A 94 9.54 -4.74 -19.78
C ILE A 94 8.34 -5.69 -19.70
N ALA A 95 8.41 -6.85 -20.37
CA ALA A 95 7.34 -7.84 -20.34
C ALA A 95 7.12 -8.41 -18.93
N ILE A 96 8.19 -8.68 -18.18
CA ILE A 96 8.12 -9.14 -16.78
C ILE A 96 7.46 -8.09 -15.89
N VAL A 97 7.89 -6.84 -15.97
CA VAL A 97 7.34 -5.73 -15.18
C VAL A 97 5.86 -5.51 -15.50
N ALA A 98 5.48 -5.56 -16.78
CA ALA A 98 4.10 -5.45 -17.20
C ALA A 98 3.23 -6.60 -16.68
N ALA A 99 3.71 -7.85 -16.79
CA ALA A 99 3.02 -9.02 -16.30
C ALA A 99 2.86 -8.99 -14.76
N ALA A 100 3.91 -8.59 -14.05
CA ALA A 100 3.87 -8.43 -12.60
C ALA A 100 2.87 -7.34 -12.18
N ALA A 101 2.87 -6.19 -12.85
CA ALA A 101 1.91 -5.13 -12.58
C ALA A 101 0.47 -5.58 -12.82
N ALA A 102 0.20 -6.34 -13.88
CA ALA A 102 -1.11 -6.91 -14.16
C ALA A 102 -1.56 -7.91 -13.07
N ALA A 103 -0.70 -8.85 -12.70
CA ALA A 103 -1.00 -9.84 -11.66
C ALA A 103 -1.23 -9.17 -10.29
N LEU A 104 -0.44 -8.16 -9.94
CA LEU A 104 -0.63 -7.42 -8.70
C LEU A 104 -1.95 -6.65 -8.70
N ALA A 105 -2.34 -6.06 -9.83
CA ALA A 105 -3.59 -5.32 -9.94
C ALA A 105 -4.83 -6.21 -9.70
N GLU A 106 -4.80 -7.48 -10.13
CA GLU A 106 -5.86 -8.47 -9.83
C GLU A 106 -6.07 -8.69 -8.33
N HIS A 107 -5.03 -8.44 -7.53
CA HIS A 107 -5.04 -8.55 -6.08
C HIS A 107 -5.05 -7.19 -5.37
N ASP A 108 -5.38 -6.11 -6.09
CA ASP A 108 -5.36 -4.72 -5.62
C ASP A 108 -4.00 -4.27 -5.05
N TYR A 109 -2.89 -4.82 -5.54
CA TYR A 109 -1.54 -4.35 -5.24
C TYR A 109 -1.06 -3.38 -6.31
N GLN A 110 -0.23 -2.43 -5.90
CA GLN A 110 0.47 -1.52 -6.80
C GLN A 110 1.94 -1.95 -6.91
N LEU A 111 2.49 -1.93 -8.12
CA LEU A 111 3.92 -2.05 -8.33
C LEU A 111 4.55 -0.66 -8.27
N VAL A 112 5.50 -0.46 -7.37
CA VAL A 112 6.19 0.81 -7.16
C VAL A 112 7.64 0.66 -7.58
N ALA A 113 8.03 1.32 -8.66
CA ALA A 113 9.42 1.34 -9.10
C ALA A 113 10.26 2.17 -8.12
N SER A 114 11.28 1.55 -7.55
CA SER A 114 12.27 2.23 -6.72
C SER A 114 13.66 1.98 -7.31
N PRO A 115 14.33 3.00 -7.89
CA PRO A 115 15.68 2.81 -8.38
C PRO A 115 16.59 2.44 -7.22
N PHE A 116 17.23 1.29 -7.29
CA PHE A 116 18.28 0.94 -6.35
C PHE A 116 19.54 1.72 -6.73
N LEU A 117 19.66 2.91 -6.18
CA LEU A 117 20.90 3.67 -6.24
C LEU A 117 21.83 3.04 -5.21
N ALA A 118 22.85 2.30 -5.65
CA ALA A 118 23.92 1.74 -4.83
C ALA A 118 24.74 2.80 -4.03
N ALA A 119 24.30 4.06 -4.02
CA ALA A 119 24.85 5.17 -3.26
C ALA A 119 23.99 5.45 -2.02
N GLU A 120 24.55 5.17 -0.84
CA GLU A 120 24.05 5.60 0.47
C GLU A 120 23.69 7.09 0.44
N PRO A 121 22.42 7.47 0.76
CA PRO A 121 21.71 7.12 2.00
C PRO A 121 20.31 6.49 1.84
N ARG A 122 19.86 6.22 0.60
CA ARG A 122 18.47 5.77 0.34
C ARG A 122 18.21 4.33 0.79
N TRP A 123 19.22 3.47 0.75
CA TRP A 123 19.13 2.08 1.16
C TRP A 123 18.79 1.93 2.65
N GLU A 124 19.56 2.57 3.54
CA GLU A 124 19.32 2.46 4.98
C GLU A 124 17.96 3.05 5.38
N THR A 125 17.46 4.06 4.65
CA THR A 125 16.11 4.60 4.84
C THR A 125 15.06 3.57 4.46
N PHE A 126 15.19 2.97 3.27
CA PHE A 126 14.29 1.92 2.79
C PHE A 126 14.32 0.69 3.72
N ARG A 127 15.47 0.34 4.30
CA ARG A 127 15.59 -0.79 5.23
C ARG A 127 14.83 -0.59 6.53
N ARG A 128 14.82 0.63 7.06
CA ARG A 128 14.13 0.96 8.32
C ARG A 128 12.62 1.07 8.13
N ASP A 129 12.20 1.63 7.01
CA ASP A 129 10.81 1.81 6.66
C ASP A 129 10.62 1.61 5.15
N PRO A 130 10.38 0.36 4.71
CA PRO A 130 10.27 0.05 3.28
C PRO A 130 9.06 0.71 2.63
N GLY A 131 8.02 1.04 3.40
CA GLY A 131 6.75 1.53 2.87
C GLY A 131 6.09 0.59 1.86
N VAL A 132 6.47 -0.69 1.85
CA VAL A 132 5.99 -1.74 0.94
C VAL A 132 5.79 -3.06 1.68
N ASP A 133 4.90 -3.91 1.17
CA ASP A 133 4.58 -5.21 1.76
C ASP A 133 5.52 -6.34 1.26
N GLY A 134 6.28 -6.07 0.19
CA GLY A 134 7.19 -7.02 -0.43
C GLY A 134 7.99 -6.40 -1.56
N ALA A 135 8.86 -7.21 -2.18
CA ALA A 135 9.73 -6.77 -3.26
C ALA A 135 9.77 -7.77 -4.43
N LEU A 136 9.89 -7.23 -5.63
CA LEU A 136 10.17 -7.93 -6.88
C LEU A 136 11.53 -7.45 -7.39
N LEU A 137 12.45 -8.37 -7.61
CA LEU A 137 13.70 -8.09 -8.30
C LEU A 137 13.59 -8.57 -9.73
N VAL A 138 14.02 -7.72 -10.66
CA VAL A 138 14.19 -8.14 -12.04
C VAL A 138 15.65 -7.95 -12.42
N HIS A 139 16.24 -8.97 -13.03
CA HIS A 139 17.60 -8.92 -13.59
C HIS A 139 18.75 -8.78 -12.57
N SER A 140 18.69 -9.41 -11.39
CA SER A 140 19.87 -9.47 -10.52
C SER A 140 20.81 -10.61 -10.92
N GLY A 141 21.58 -10.40 -12.00
CA GLY A 141 22.83 -11.13 -12.18
C GLY A 141 23.87 -10.79 -11.09
N THR A 142 23.56 -9.84 -10.21
CA THR A 142 24.42 -9.35 -9.14
C THR A 142 23.98 -9.92 -7.77
N PRO A 143 24.85 -10.71 -7.10
CA PRO A 143 24.59 -11.26 -5.77
C PRO A 143 24.24 -10.20 -4.70
N ARG A 144 24.63 -8.94 -4.93
CA ARG A 144 24.50 -7.85 -3.97
C ARG A 144 23.05 -7.53 -3.59
N LEU A 145 22.15 -7.35 -4.56
CA LEU A 145 20.74 -7.06 -4.28
C LEU A 145 20.06 -8.19 -3.50
N ARG A 146 20.37 -9.44 -3.88
CA ARG A 146 19.88 -10.63 -3.20
C ARG A 146 20.36 -10.68 -1.74
N THR A 147 21.65 -10.45 -1.49
CA THR A 147 22.22 -10.38 -0.13
C THR A 147 21.55 -9.30 0.71
N LEU A 148 21.31 -8.12 0.12
CA LEU A 148 20.69 -7.00 0.82
C LEU A 148 19.24 -7.27 1.22
N LEU A 149 18.46 -7.96 0.36
CA LEU A 149 17.08 -8.33 0.67
C LEU A 149 16.94 -9.40 1.75
N THR A 150 17.92 -10.28 1.85
CA THR A 150 17.95 -11.30 2.90
C THR A 150 17.89 -10.65 4.29
N GLY A 151 18.45 -9.43 4.44
CA GLY A 151 18.42 -8.63 5.68
C GLY A 151 17.29 -7.61 5.81
N LEU A 152 16.30 -7.60 4.90
CA LEU A 152 15.15 -6.68 4.92
C LEU A 152 13.91 -7.23 5.65
N GLY A 153 13.81 -8.55 5.84
CA GLY A 153 12.62 -9.19 6.43
C GLY A 153 11.36 -9.10 5.55
N LEU A 154 11.51 -8.72 4.27
CA LEU A 154 10.40 -8.63 3.31
C LEU A 154 10.25 -9.94 2.52
N ALA A 155 9.01 -10.28 2.18
CA ALA A 155 8.77 -11.29 1.17
C ALA A 155 9.27 -10.78 -0.19
N ALA A 156 10.25 -11.48 -0.77
CA ALA A 156 10.86 -11.07 -2.02
C ALA A 156 10.90 -12.20 -3.05
N VAL A 157 10.66 -11.85 -4.31
CA VAL A 157 10.76 -12.76 -5.47
C VAL A 157 11.74 -12.17 -6.47
N GLU A 158 12.69 -12.98 -6.92
CA GLU A 158 13.60 -12.63 -8.00
C GLU A 158 13.15 -13.28 -9.30
N VAL A 159 13.13 -12.51 -10.39
CA VAL A 159 12.79 -12.98 -11.74
C VAL A 159 13.95 -12.69 -12.68
N GLY A 160 14.31 -13.72 -13.47
CA GLY A 160 15.49 -13.65 -14.35
C GLY A 160 16.81 -13.92 -13.63
N GLY A 161 16.77 -14.68 -12.53
CA GLY A 161 17.97 -15.20 -11.86
C GLY A 161 18.71 -16.23 -12.72
N ALA A 162 19.80 -16.81 -12.21
CA ALA A 162 20.69 -17.72 -12.93
C ALA A 162 20.01 -18.96 -13.56
N ASP A 163 18.83 -19.34 -13.06
CA ASP A 163 18.00 -20.46 -13.50
C ASP A 163 16.81 -20.04 -14.40
N GLY A 164 16.63 -18.72 -14.63
CA GLY A 164 15.57 -18.18 -15.49
C GLY A 164 14.15 -18.30 -14.91
N LEU A 165 14.00 -18.77 -13.67
CA LEU A 165 12.71 -18.97 -13.01
C LEU A 165 12.50 -17.98 -11.84
N PRO A 166 11.24 -17.69 -11.46
CA PRO A 166 10.96 -16.94 -10.25
C PRO A 166 11.42 -17.72 -9.01
N ALA A 167 12.29 -17.13 -8.19
CA ALA A 167 12.77 -17.73 -6.96
C ALA A 167 12.42 -16.84 -5.76
N ARG A 168 11.97 -17.45 -4.65
CA ARG A 168 11.81 -16.72 -3.39
C ARG A 168 13.19 -16.40 -2.83
N VAL A 169 13.41 -15.13 -2.51
CA VAL A 169 14.57 -14.72 -1.71
C VAL A 169 14.19 -14.94 -0.26
N ALA A 170 14.83 -15.91 0.39
CA ALA A 170 14.59 -16.16 1.81
C ALA A 170 15.01 -14.92 2.61
N ALA A 171 14.17 -14.49 3.56
CA ALA A 171 14.62 -13.63 4.63
C ALA A 171 15.44 -14.49 5.60
N ASP A 172 16.64 -14.07 5.97
CA ASP A 172 17.34 -14.72 7.08
C ASP A 172 16.53 -14.48 8.35
N ALA A 173 16.28 -15.56 9.09
CA ALA A 173 15.48 -15.59 10.32
C ALA A 173 16.17 -14.90 11.50
#